data_AF-A0A1I8BY94-F1
#
_entry.id   AF-A0A1I8BY94-F1
#
_cell.length_a   1.000
_cell.length_b   1.000
_cell.length_c   1.000
_cell.angle_alpha   90.00
_cell.angle_beta   90.00
_cell.angle_gamma   90.00
#
_symmetry.space_group_name_H-M   'P 1'
#
loop_
_entity.id
_entity.type
_entity.pdbx_description
1 polymer ?
#
loop_
_entity_poly.entity_id
_entity_poly.type
_entity_poly.pdbx_seq_one_letter_code
_entity_poly.pdbx_strand_id
1 'polypeptide(L)'
;MTQFLQNFSSKHQLFAAVAEWLQLPIIPLDDVPSTSKEDLPVSIPLIFSHEFWFDYFALPLINEIGLEFDSQAREWRLQKILISVNEIIGRVSDGYCSRDRMMEFEEAFKNLIKCSERPISEEVRRLAQRAFARLLNLFEAIAQMLLLFHLFELVLSKNEISLSEEVYEPQVLALLIDTYRQKCFSKGIDDDKYLFQSQLECFYKKFEAVVYEDPFIAVNFYTSILLLINAQAINHVQINLLSSDALKFIQKIRIQVHDWMDLQHKRKLKGNNSKGFDDLKNGNMVEILEEKQREKCEKHNKASLEMLCFQLDEAEKKIMEIILKK
;
A
#
# COMPACT_ATOMS: atom_id res chain seq x y z
N MET A 1 -1.51 34.83 -16.68
CA MET A 1 -1.54 33.40 -16.35
C MET A 1 -1.55 32.55 -17.62
N THR A 2 -2.60 32.64 -18.45
CA THR A 2 -2.66 32.02 -19.79
C THR A 2 -1.47 32.42 -20.68
N GLN A 3 -1.01 33.67 -20.63
CA GLN A 3 0.16 34.14 -21.39
C GLN A 3 1.50 33.50 -20.99
N PHE A 4 1.69 33.09 -19.74
CA PHE A 4 2.93 32.40 -19.33
C PHE A 4 2.90 30.94 -19.77
N LEU A 5 1.76 30.26 -19.57
CA LEU A 5 1.56 28.89 -20.03
C LEU A 5 1.58 28.78 -21.57
N GLN A 6 1.23 29.86 -22.28
CA GLN A 6 1.36 29.99 -23.74
C GLN A 6 2.81 30.09 -24.23
N ASN A 7 3.76 30.50 -23.38
CA ASN A 7 5.18 30.56 -23.75
C ASN A 7 5.84 29.17 -23.80
N PHE A 8 5.19 28.15 -23.26
CA PHE A 8 5.64 26.77 -23.38
C PHE A 8 4.88 26.11 -24.51
N SER A 9 5.61 25.71 -25.55
CA SER A 9 5.02 25.06 -26.73
C SER A 9 4.50 23.64 -26.43
N SER A 10 4.88 23.06 -25.28
CA SER A 10 4.34 21.79 -24.77
C SER A 10 4.38 21.72 -23.24
N LYS A 11 3.53 20.86 -22.65
CA LYS A 11 3.59 20.50 -21.22
C LYS A 11 4.97 19.99 -20.79
N HIS A 12 5.74 19.41 -21.73
CA HIS A 12 7.06 18.83 -21.48
C HIS A 12 8.13 19.91 -21.27
N GLN A 13 8.11 21.00 -22.05
CA GLN A 13 9.05 22.11 -21.86
C GLN A 13 8.84 22.78 -20.50
N LEU A 14 7.58 22.93 -20.10
CA LEU A 14 7.22 23.47 -18.80
C LEU A 14 7.65 22.53 -17.67
N PHE A 15 7.45 21.22 -17.83
CA PHE A 15 7.92 20.23 -16.86
C PHE A 15 9.46 20.19 -16.75
N ALA A 16 10.19 20.27 -17.87
CA ALA A 16 11.65 20.31 -17.87
C ALA A 16 12.18 21.55 -17.14
N ALA A 17 11.58 22.72 -17.37
CA ALA A 17 11.91 23.93 -16.63
C ALA A 17 11.62 23.79 -15.12
N VAL A 18 10.51 23.13 -14.75
CA VAL A 18 10.12 22.90 -13.34
C VAL A 18 11.06 21.93 -12.66
N ALA A 19 11.42 20.87 -13.37
CA ALA A 19 12.41 19.91 -12.90
C ALA A 19 13.76 20.60 -12.68
N GLU A 20 14.21 21.44 -13.60
CA GLU A 20 15.45 22.21 -13.44
C GLU A 20 15.40 23.18 -12.24
N TRP A 21 14.31 23.93 -12.07
CA TRP A 21 14.12 24.84 -10.93
C TRP A 21 14.11 24.11 -9.58
N LEU A 22 13.43 22.96 -9.52
CA LEU A 22 13.32 22.12 -8.32
C LEU A 22 14.54 21.20 -8.12
N GLN A 23 15.54 21.28 -9.00
CA GLN A 23 16.71 20.39 -9.06
C GLN A 23 16.34 18.90 -9.15
N LEU A 24 15.22 18.59 -9.80
CA LEU A 24 14.71 17.25 -10.04
C LEU A 24 15.40 16.62 -11.26
N PRO A 25 15.51 15.29 -11.31
CA PRO A 25 15.98 14.60 -12.50
C PRO A 25 15.04 14.87 -13.68
N ILE A 26 15.56 15.48 -14.75
CA ILE A 26 14.80 15.77 -15.97
C ILE A 26 14.29 14.45 -16.57
N ILE A 27 12.99 14.38 -16.80
CA ILE A 27 12.31 13.25 -17.46
C ILE A 27 12.25 13.56 -18.96
N PRO A 28 13.03 12.88 -19.82
CA PRO A 28 12.74 12.87 -21.24
C PRO A 28 11.49 12.03 -21.46
N LEU A 29 10.38 12.70 -21.76
CA LEU A 29 9.14 12.08 -22.22
C LEU A 29 9.26 11.96 -23.76
N ASP A 30 9.71 10.79 -24.20
CA ASP A 30 9.86 10.28 -25.59
C ASP A 30 10.88 10.93 -26.56
N ASP A 31 11.25 10.14 -27.58
CA ASP A 31 12.26 10.34 -28.63
C ASP A 31 11.97 11.57 -29.53
N VAL A 32 11.91 12.76 -28.95
CA VAL A 32 12.01 13.99 -29.74
C VAL A 32 13.44 14.01 -30.30
N PRO A 33 13.63 14.04 -31.64
CA PRO A 33 14.96 14.16 -32.22
C PRO A 33 15.60 15.37 -31.57
N SER A 34 16.86 15.22 -31.15
CA SER A 34 17.67 16.28 -30.54
C SER A 34 17.63 17.56 -31.37
N THR A 35 16.60 18.37 -31.17
CA THR A 35 16.59 19.77 -31.52
C THR A 35 17.48 20.38 -30.46
N SER A 36 18.72 20.62 -30.88
CA SER A 36 19.68 21.59 -30.33
C SER A 36 19.52 21.92 -28.85
N LYS A 37 20.58 21.65 -28.08
CA LYS A 37 20.82 22.16 -26.72
C LYS A 37 20.94 23.69 -26.67
N GLU A 38 20.07 24.42 -27.35
CA GLU A 38 20.05 25.87 -27.39
C GLU A 38 18.65 26.33 -26.99
N ASP A 39 18.63 27.16 -25.95
CA ASP A 39 17.50 27.85 -25.32
C ASP A 39 16.65 27.07 -24.31
N LEU A 40 17.26 26.68 -23.18
CA LEU A 40 16.54 26.67 -21.90
C LEU A 40 17.25 27.62 -20.93
N PRO A 41 16.81 28.89 -20.90
CA PRO A 41 16.69 29.56 -19.62
C PRO A 41 15.33 30.25 -19.56
N VAL A 42 14.25 29.47 -19.54
CA VAL A 42 12.97 30.03 -19.08
C VAL A 42 13.04 30.04 -17.56
N SER A 43 13.47 31.17 -16.99
CA SER A 43 13.41 31.36 -15.55
C SER A 43 11.97 31.13 -15.11
N ILE A 44 11.76 30.11 -14.28
CA ILE A 44 10.45 29.92 -13.68
C ILE A 44 10.19 31.12 -12.79
N PRO A 45 9.06 31.83 -13.00
CA PRO A 45 8.69 32.91 -12.11
C PRO A 45 8.58 32.34 -10.70
N LEU A 46 9.38 32.87 -9.76
CA LEU A 46 9.29 32.64 -8.31
C LEU A 46 7.93 33.01 -7.69
N ILE A 47 6.94 33.35 -8.52
CA ILE A 47 5.62 33.86 -8.17
C ILE A 47 4.64 32.70 -7.93
N PHE A 48 4.96 31.48 -8.36
CA PHE A 48 4.06 30.33 -8.22
C PHE A 48 4.30 29.57 -6.92
N SER A 49 3.22 29.37 -6.16
CA SER A 49 3.20 28.58 -4.93
C SER A 49 3.44 27.09 -5.21
N HIS A 50 3.91 26.35 -4.21
CA HIS A 50 4.10 24.89 -4.33
C HIS A 50 2.77 24.17 -4.61
N GLU A 51 1.69 24.69 -4.04
CA GLU A 51 0.30 24.28 -4.27
C GLU A 51 -0.08 24.35 -5.75
N PHE A 52 0.32 25.43 -6.44
CA PHE A 52 0.05 25.59 -7.88
C PHE A 52 0.79 24.53 -8.69
N TRP A 53 2.06 24.28 -8.38
CA TRP A 53 2.85 23.24 -9.05
C TRP A 53 2.29 21.84 -8.79
N PHE A 54 1.75 21.60 -7.60
CA PHE A 54 1.10 20.34 -7.29
C PHE A 54 -0.16 20.11 -8.13
N ASP A 55 -1.09 21.07 -8.13
CA ASP A 55 -2.36 20.95 -8.85
C ASP A 55 -2.13 20.85 -10.37
N TYR A 56 -1.16 21.60 -10.90
CA TYR A 56 -0.93 21.67 -12.35
C TYR A 56 0.00 20.58 -12.90
N PHE A 57 0.88 19.99 -12.07
CA PHE A 57 1.87 19.00 -12.53
C PHE A 57 1.81 17.68 -11.79
N ALA A 58 1.95 17.70 -10.46
CA ALA A 58 2.09 16.46 -9.70
C ALA A 58 0.85 15.58 -9.86
N LEU A 59 -0.36 16.14 -9.70
CA LEU A 59 -1.60 15.38 -9.84
C LEU A 59 -1.77 14.77 -11.26
N PRO A 60 -1.66 15.54 -12.36
CA PRO A 60 -1.68 14.96 -13.70
C PRO A 60 -0.63 13.87 -13.92
N LEU A 61 0.60 14.05 -13.44
CA LEU A 61 1.67 13.07 -13.58
C LEU A 61 1.38 11.77 -12.83
N ILE A 62 0.73 11.84 -11.65
CA ILE A 62 0.29 10.63 -10.94
C ILE A 62 -0.79 9.91 -11.77
N ASN A 63 -1.68 10.64 -12.42
CA ASN A 63 -2.70 10.01 -13.27
C ASN A 63 -2.09 9.39 -14.55
N GLU A 64 -0.99 9.96 -15.06
CA GLU A 64 -0.24 9.37 -16.18
C GLU A 64 0.42 8.03 -15.83
N ILE A 65 0.70 7.76 -14.55
CA ILE A 65 1.23 6.45 -14.09
C ILE A 65 0.33 5.30 -14.53
N GLY A 66 -1.00 5.47 -14.50
CA GLY A 66 -1.95 4.44 -14.92
C GLY A 66 -1.77 4.03 -16.38
N LEU A 67 -1.51 4.99 -17.26
CA LEU A 67 -1.30 4.76 -18.71
C LEU A 67 0.05 4.08 -18.99
N GLU A 68 1.04 4.36 -18.16
CA GLU A 68 2.40 3.80 -18.28
C GLU A 68 2.45 2.35 -17.75
N PHE A 69 1.63 2.01 -16.76
CA PHE A 69 1.53 0.63 -16.23
C PHE A 69 1.03 -0.37 -17.30
N ASP A 70 0.05 0.04 -18.11
CA ASP A 70 -0.57 -0.83 -19.13
C ASP A 70 0.30 -1.00 -20.40
N SER A 71 1.28 -0.12 -20.60
CA SER A 71 2.07 -0.05 -21.85
C SER A 71 3.45 -0.70 -21.77
N GLN A 72 3.76 -1.46 -20.70
CA GLN A 72 5.13 -1.91 -20.39
C GLN A 72 6.12 -0.74 -20.36
N ALA A 73 5.71 0.41 -19.81
CA ALA A 73 6.60 1.54 -19.66
C ALA A 73 7.90 1.13 -18.99
N ARG A 74 9.01 1.65 -19.51
CA ARG A 74 10.33 1.33 -18.97
C ARG A 74 10.36 1.81 -17.51
N GLU A 75 10.57 0.89 -16.57
CA GLU A 75 10.53 1.12 -15.12
C GLU A 75 11.26 2.39 -14.64
N TRP A 76 12.34 2.79 -15.33
CA TRP A 76 13.06 4.04 -15.05
C TRP A 76 12.21 5.30 -15.23
N ARG A 77 11.22 5.31 -16.14
CA ARG A 77 10.31 6.45 -16.37
C ARG A 77 9.36 6.58 -15.18
N LEU A 78 8.74 5.48 -14.76
CA LEU A 78 7.92 5.42 -13.54
C LEU A 78 8.71 5.89 -12.32
N GLN A 79 9.95 5.42 -12.16
CA GLN A 79 10.83 5.84 -11.07
C GLN A 79 11.04 7.36 -11.06
N LYS A 80 11.35 7.97 -12.21
CA LYS A 80 11.57 9.42 -12.28
C LYS A 80 10.30 10.22 -12.05
N ILE A 81 9.15 9.77 -12.57
CA ILE A 81 7.85 10.39 -12.30
C ILE A 81 7.60 10.40 -10.80
N LEU A 82 7.74 9.24 -10.13
CA LEU A 82 7.51 9.13 -8.69
C LEU A 82 8.50 9.96 -7.86
N ILE A 83 9.77 10.05 -8.25
CA ILE A 83 10.74 10.96 -7.59
C ILE A 83 10.25 12.41 -7.69
N SER A 84 9.88 12.86 -8.90
CA SER A 84 9.44 14.23 -9.14
C SER A 84 8.16 14.56 -8.37
N VAL A 85 7.18 13.64 -8.41
CA VAL A 85 5.93 13.74 -7.66
C VAL A 85 6.19 13.83 -6.17
N ASN A 86 7.02 12.95 -5.61
CA ASN A 86 7.34 12.97 -4.18
C ASN A 86 7.94 14.31 -3.77
N GLU A 87 8.84 14.87 -4.56
CA GLU A 87 9.51 16.13 -4.29
C GLU A 87 8.57 17.35 -4.42
N ILE A 88 7.60 17.32 -5.33
CA ILE A 88 6.60 18.39 -5.44
C ILE A 88 5.62 18.30 -4.25
N ILE A 89 5.06 17.12 -3.99
CA ILE A 89 4.12 16.90 -2.86
C ILE A 89 4.77 17.29 -1.53
N GLY A 90 6.05 16.91 -1.33
CA GLY A 90 6.77 17.20 -0.08
C GLY A 90 7.00 18.69 0.21
N ARG A 91 6.69 19.59 -0.73
CA ARG A 91 6.77 21.05 -0.55
C ARG A 91 5.41 21.70 -0.34
N VAL A 92 4.31 20.96 -0.49
CA VAL A 92 2.95 21.42 -0.21
C VAL A 92 2.66 21.21 1.26
N SER A 93 1.94 22.15 1.87
CA SER A 93 1.56 22.04 3.27
C SER A 93 0.58 20.88 3.52
N ASP A 94 0.78 20.13 4.60
CA ASP A 94 -0.20 19.15 5.07
C ASP A 94 -1.56 19.84 5.31
N GLY A 95 -2.66 19.15 4.98
CA GLY A 95 -4.01 19.71 5.12
C GLY A 95 -4.40 20.76 4.07
N TYR A 96 -3.62 20.97 3.01
CA TYR A 96 -3.97 21.84 1.86
C TYR A 96 -5.31 21.47 1.19
N CYS A 97 -5.59 20.18 1.01
CA CYS A 97 -6.79 19.68 0.33
C CYS A 97 -7.95 19.47 1.31
N SER A 98 -9.13 20.00 0.98
CA SER A 98 -10.37 19.74 1.72
C SER A 98 -11.05 18.45 1.26
N ARG A 99 -12.02 17.97 2.06
CA ARG A 99 -12.85 16.80 1.71
C ARG A 99 -13.57 16.91 0.36
N ASP A 100 -13.92 18.12 -0.06
CA ASP A 100 -14.73 18.34 -1.27
C ASP A 100 -13.95 17.96 -2.54
N ARG A 101 -12.62 17.94 -2.47
CA ARG A 101 -11.74 17.58 -3.58
C ARG A 101 -11.40 16.10 -3.63
N MET A 102 -11.80 15.28 -2.65
CA MET A 102 -11.35 13.88 -2.52
C MET A 102 -11.53 13.06 -3.80
N MET A 103 -12.68 13.21 -4.47
CA MET A 103 -13.00 12.46 -5.68
C MET A 103 -12.10 12.83 -6.87
N GLU A 104 -11.53 14.03 -6.89
CA GLU A 104 -10.56 14.44 -7.93
C GLU A 104 -9.27 13.61 -7.87
N PHE A 105 -8.97 13.04 -6.69
CA PHE A 105 -7.73 12.31 -6.43
C PHE A 105 -7.92 10.79 -6.39
N GLU A 106 -9.13 10.28 -6.59
CA GLU A 106 -9.40 8.84 -6.53
C GLU A 106 -8.52 8.07 -7.51
N GLU A 107 -8.47 8.51 -8.77
CA GLU A 107 -7.66 7.87 -9.81
C GLU A 107 -6.17 7.92 -9.48
N ALA A 108 -5.71 9.02 -8.86
CA ALA A 108 -4.32 9.14 -8.43
C ALA A 108 -3.98 8.09 -7.36
N PHE A 109 -4.86 7.90 -6.37
CA PHE A 109 -4.69 6.85 -5.37
C PHE A 109 -4.74 5.44 -5.97
N LYS A 110 -5.68 5.18 -6.88
CA LYS A 110 -5.78 3.89 -7.61
C LYS A 110 -4.46 3.56 -8.33
N ASN A 111 -3.89 4.53 -9.04
CA ASN A 111 -2.64 4.35 -9.77
C ASN A 111 -1.42 4.12 -8.86
N LEU A 112 -1.34 4.84 -7.74
CA LEU A 112 -0.29 4.61 -6.74
C LEU A 112 -0.40 3.23 -6.07
N ILE A 113 -1.62 2.74 -5.83
CA ILE A 113 -1.87 1.40 -5.31
C ILE A 113 -1.41 0.35 -6.33
N LYS A 114 -1.79 0.48 -7.61
CA LYS A 114 -1.35 -0.43 -8.68
C LYS A 114 0.18 -0.46 -8.83
N CYS A 115 0.85 0.68 -8.64
CA CYS A 115 2.31 0.73 -8.61
C CYS A 115 2.98 -0.02 -7.45
N SER A 116 2.20 -0.50 -6.49
CA SER A 116 2.69 -1.35 -5.40
C SER A 116 2.72 -2.84 -5.79
N GLU A 117 2.30 -3.21 -6.99
CA GLU A 117 2.31 -4.60 -7.48
C GLU A 117 3.63 -5.02 -8.16
N ARG A 118 3.78 -6.32 -8.49
CA ARG A 118 4.83 -6.82 -9.40
C ARG A 118 4.34 -6.78 -10.86
N PRO A 119 5.25 -6.71 -11.86
CA PRO A 119 6.70 -6.94 -11.82
C PRO A 119 7.57 -5.73 -11.43
N ILE A 120 6.98 -4.62 -11.01
CA ILE A 120 7.72 -3.40 -10.64
C ILE A 120 8.81 -3.68 -9.59
N SER A 121 9.98 -3.05 -9.73
CA SER A 121 11.05 -3.18 -8.73
C SER A 121 10.64 -2.66 -7.35
N GLU A 122 11.34 -3.15 -6.33
CA GLU A 122 11.11 -2.73 -4.96
C GLU A 122 11.29 -1.21 -4.75
N GLU A 123 12.22 -0.59 -5.48
CA GLU A 123 12.47 0.85 -5.36
C GLU A 123 11.28 1.67 -5.84
N VAL A 124 10.71 1.34 -7.00
CA VAL A 124 9.53 2.02 -7.54
C VAL A 124 8.32 1.79 -6.63
N ARG A 125 8.12 0.57 -6.10
CA ARG A 125 7.07 0.31 -5.11
C ARG A 125 7.19 1.20 -3.87
N ARG A 126 8.41 1.32 -3.32
CA ARG A 126 8.67 2.19 -2.14
C ARG A 126 8.39 3.66 -2.45
N LEU A 127 8.75 4.13 -3.64
CA LEU A 127 8.47 5.49 -4.07
C LEU A 127 6.97 5.74 -4.25
N ALA A 128 6.22 4.77 -4.77
CA ALA A 128 4.77 4.83 -4.91
C ALA A 128 4.06 4.85 -3.54
N GLN A 129 4.46 3.98 -2.61
CA GLN A 129 3.95 3.98 -1.24
C GLN A 129 4.27 5.29 -0.50
N ARG A 130 5.44 5.88 -0.74
CA ARG A 130 5.80 7.20 -0.19
C ARG A 130 4.93 8.30 -0.79
N ALA A 131 4.72 8.29 -2.10
CA ALA A 131 3.84 9.24 -2.77
C ALA A 131 2.40 9.11 -2.26
N PHE A 132 1.91 7.89 -2.07
CA PHE A 132 0.60 7.60 -1.49
C PHE A 132 0.44 8.25 -0.11
N ALA A 133 1.40 8.00 0.81
CA ALA A 133 1.36 8.54 2.16
C ALA A 133 1.44 10.08 2.17
N ARG A 134 2.31 10.66 1.33
CA ARG A 134 2.43 12.11 1.22
C ARG A 134 1.18 12.75 0.60
N LEU A 135 0.61 12.14 -0.43
CA LEU A 135 -0.63 12.60 -1.07
C LEU A 135 -1.79 12.58 -0.08
N LEU A 136 -1.89 11.52 0.72
CA LEU A 136 -2.88 11.43 1.79
C LEU A 136 -2.69 12.57 2.81
N ASN A 137 -1.47 12.88 3.23
CA ASN A 137 -1.21 13.95 4.21
C ASN A 137 -1.57 15.36 3.72
N LEU A 138 -1.68 15.57 2.40
CA LEU A 138 -2.17 16.84 1.87
C LEU A 138 -3.64 17.10 2.24
N PHE A 139 -4.42 16.08 2.58
CA PHE A 139 -5.82 16.27 2.95
C PHE A 139 -6.00 16.65 4.42
N GLU A 140 -7.06 17.37 4.77
CA GLU A 140 -7.50 17.52 6.17
C GLU A 140 -7.79 16.14 6.80
N ALA A 141 -7.65 16.00 8.12
CA ALA A 141 -7.75 14.69 8.79
C ALA A 141 -9.07 13.95 8.55
N ILE A 142 -10.20 14.67 8.46
CA ILE A 142 -11.51 14.10 8.10
C ILE A 142 -11.48 13.49 6.71
N ALA A 143 -10.91 14.20 5.74
CA ALA A 143 -10.79 13.72 4.38
C ALA A 143 -9.83 12.54 4.29
N GLN A 144 -8.71 12.55 5.01
CA GLN A 144 -7.80 11.40 5.10
C GLN A 144 -8.51 10.14 5.60
N MET A 145 -9.30 10.26 6.66
CA MET A 145 -10.05 9.14 7.23
C MET A 145 -11.09 8.59 6.25
N LEU A 146 -11.86 9.48 5.61
CA LEU A 146 -12.85 9.08 4.61
C LEU A 146 -12.20 8.44 3.37
N LEU A 147 -11.06 8.97 2.90
CA LEU A 147 -10.27 8.38 1.81
C LEU A 147 -9.81 6.97 2.18
N LEU A 148 -9.29 6.75 3.38
CA LEU A 148 -8.87 5.40 3.80
C LEU A 148 -10.05 4.42 3.83
N PHE A 149 -11.23 4.84 4.26
CA PHE A 149 -12.43 3.98 4.23
C PHE A 149 -12.85 3.66 2.80
N HIS A 150 -12.90 4.67 1.95
CA HIS A 150 -13.25 4.53 0.54
C HIS A 150 -12.26 3.62 -0.21
N LEU A 151 -10.96 3.85 -0.04
CA LEU A 151 -9.91 3.03 -0.66
C LEU A 151 -9.96 1.58 -0.18
N PHE A 152 -10.31 1.34 1.09
CA PHE A 152 -10.50 -0.02 1.60
C PHE A 152 -11.63 -0.74 0.86
N GLU A 153 -12.75 -0.06 0.63
CA GLU A 153 -13.89 -0.59 -0.13
C GLU A 153 -13.55 -0.81 -1.61
N LEU A 154 -12.81 0.11 -2.22
CA LEU A 154 -12.37 -0.01 -3.61
C LEU A 154 -11.42 -1.19 -3.82
N VAL A 155 -10.50 -1.45 -2.88
CA VAL A 155 -9.58 -2.60 -2.95
C VAL A 155 -10.35 -3.92 -2.83
N LEU A 156 -11.34 -3.99 -1.93
CA LEU A 156 -12.21 -5.17 -1.82
C LEU A 156 -13.14 -5.34 -3.02
N SER A 157 -13.53 -4.25 -3.66
CA SER A 157 -14.34 -4.24 -4.87
C SER A 157 -13.44 -4.50 -6.07
N LYS A 158 -13.09 -5.77 -6.32
CA LYS A 158 -12.16 -6.23 -7.38
C LYS A 158 -12.35 -5.63 -8.79
N ASN A 159 -13.49 -5.02 -9.07
CA ASN A 159 -13.79 -4.34 -10.34
C ASN A 159 -13.18 -2.93 -10.45
N GLU A 160 -12.87 -2.28 -9.32
CA GLU A 160 -12.43 -0.88 -9.26
C GLU A 160 -10.90 -0.75 -9.23
N ILE A 161 -10.23 -1.68 -8.54
CA ILE A 161 -8.78 -1.80 -8.51
C ILE A 161 -8.45 -3.25 -8.88
N SER A 162 -8.19 -3.47 -10.17
CA SER A 162 -7.76 -4.78 -10.66
C SER A 162 -6.31 -5.03 -10.28
N LEU A 163 -6.11 -5.83 -9.23
CA LEU A 163 -4.81 -6.29 -8.77
C LEU A 163 -4.42 -7.58 -9.51
N SER A 164 -3.19 -7.64 -10.01
CA SER A 164 -2.72 -8.68 -10.95
C SER A 164 -2.58 -10.08 -10.33
N GLU A 165 -2.30 -10.17 -9.04
CA GLU A 165 -2.19 -11.42 -8.28
C GLU A 165 -2.97 -11.33 -6.96
N GLU A 166 -3.57 -12.45 -6.54
CA GLU A 166 -4.36 -12.54 -5.30
C GLU A 166 -3.56 -12.20 -4.03
N VAL A 167 -2.23 -12.25 -4.10
CA VAL A 167 -1.33 -11.94 -2.97
C VAL A 167 -1.20 -10.43 -2.70
N TYR A 168 -1.53 -9.55 -3.66
CA TYR A 168 -1.38 -8.10 -3.49
C TYR A 168 -2.54 -7.47 -2.74
N GLU A 169 -3.77 -7.95 -2.94
CA GLU A 169 -4.95 -7.42 -2.23
C GLU A 169 -4.75 -7.42 -0.70
N PRO A 170 -4.36 -8.54 -0.04
CA PRO A 170 -4.05 -8.53 1.38
C PRO A 170 -2.92 -7.55 1.76
N GLN A 171 -1.91 -7.36 0.90
CA GLN A 171 -0.79 -6.45 1.16
C GLN A 171 -1.22 -4.98 1.10
N VAL A 172 -2.07 -4.62 0.14
CA VAL A 172 -2.62 -3.27 0.02
C VAL A 172 -3.54 -2.99 1.20
N LEU A 173 -4.42 -3.93 1.57
CA LEU A 173 -5.25 -3.77 2.77
C LEU A 173 -4.39 -3.63 4.04
N ALA A 174 -3.28 -4.36 4.14
CA ALA A 174 -2.33 -4.22 5.23
C ALA A 174 -1.71 -2.82 5.30
N LEU A 175 -1.34 -2.24 4.14
CA LEU A 175 -0.84 -0.86 4.05
C LEU A 175 -1.89 0.15 4.51
N LEU A 176 -3.15 -0.01 4.10
CA LEU A 176 -4.25 0.88 4.51
C LEU A 176 -4.51 0.80 6.03
N ILE A 177 -4.51 -0.41 6.60
CA ILE A 177 -4.66 -0.63 8.04
C ILE A 177 -3.50 -0.03 8.82
N ASP A 178 -2.25 -0.22 8.35
CA ASP A 178 -1.10 0.35 9.02
C ASP A 178 -1.11 1.88 8.95
N THR A 179 -1.53 2.44 7.81
CA THR A 179 -1.70 3.90 7.65
C THR A 179 -2.74 4.42 8.65
N TYR A 180 -3.90 3.76 8.76
CA TYR A 180 -4.93 4.11 9.74
C TYR A 180 -4.41 4.01 11.19
N ARG A 181 -3.68 2.94 11.51
CA ARG A 181 -3.03 2.74 12.82
C ARG A 181 -2.06 3.87 13.13
N GLN A 182 -1.22 4.25 12.17
CA GLN A 182 -0.27 5.35 12.35
C GLN A 182 -1.02 6.66 12.66
N LYS A 183 -2.15 6.94 11.98
CA LYS A 183 -2.97 8.13 12.29
C LYS A 183 -3.59 8.07 13.69
N CYS A 184 -4.09 6.91 14.12
CA CYS A 184 -4.65 6.71 15.47
C CYS A 184 -3.66 6.90 16.62
N PHE A 185 -2.36 6.68 16.39
CA PHE A 185 -1.35 6.64 17.45
C PHE A 185 -0.10 7.47 17.15
N SER A 186 -0.18 8.37 16.16
CA SER A 186 0.90 9.31 15.86
C SER A 186 1.09 10.30 17.01
N LYS A 187 2.29 10.92 17.05
CA LYS A 187 2.61 12.02 17.97
C LYS A 187 2.12 13.39 17.46
N GLY A 188 1.14 13.41 16.56
CA GLY A 188 0.63 14.60 15.88
C GLY A 188 -0.31 15.45 16.74
N ILE A 189 -1.11 16.29 16.08
CA ILE A 189 -2.14 17.13 16.71
C ILE A 189 -3.18 16.21 17.37
N ASP A 190 -3.45 16.45 18.65
CA ASP A 190 -4.33 15.57 19.44
C ASP A 190 -5.74 15.43 18.83
N ASP A 191 -6.28 16.50 18.25
CA ASP A 191 -7.63 16.49 17.64
C ASP A 191 -7.74 15.51 16.45
N ASP A 192 -6.73 15.46 15.59
CA ASP A 192 -6.69 14.51 14.47
C ASP A 192 -6.67 13.08 15.00
N LYS A 193 -5.84 12.82 16.00
CA LYS A 193 -5.75 11.50 16.64
C LYS A 193 -7.11 11.07 17.21
N TYR A 194 -7.80 11.95 17.94
CA TYR A 194 -9.11 11.64 18.51
C TYR A 194 -10.16 11.34 17.44
N LEU A 195 -10.12 12.04 16.31
CA LEU A 195 -11.00 11.76 15.17
C LEU A 195 -10.83 10.31 14.68
N PHE A 196 -9.61 9.90 14.36
CA PHE A 196 -9.33 8.53 13.91
C PHE A 196 -9.66 7.49 14.98
N GLN A 197 -9.33 7.79 16.24
CA GLN A 197 -9.67 6.89 17.34
C GLN A 197 -11.17 6.73 17.50
N SER A 198 -11.96 7.80 17.36
CA SER A 198 -13.43 7.74 17.49
C SER A 198 -14.08 6.83 16.46
N GLN A 199 -13.47 6.67 15.28
CA GLN A 199 -13.99 5.84 14.19
C GLN A 199 -13.43 4.41 14.15
N LEU A 200 -12.64 3.99 15.17
CA LEU A 200 -12.08 2.64 15.23
C LEU A 200 -13.13 1.54 15.09
N GLU A 201 -14.27 1.64 15.78
CA GLU A 201 -15.35 0.65 15.66
C GLU A 201 -15.85 0.54 14.21
N CYS A 202 -16.04 1.67 13.52
CA CYS A 202 -16.46 1.67 12.12
C CYS A 202 -15.39 1.05 11.21
N PHE A 203 -14.11 1.29 11.49
CA PHE A 203 -13.02 0.72 10.72
C PHE A 203 -12.89 -0.80 10.92
N TYR A 204 -13.09 -1.31 12.15
CA TYR A 204 -13.10 -2.75 12.42
C TYR A 204 -14.13 -3.50 11.59
N LYS A 205 -15.33 -2.93 11.44
CA LYS A 205 -16.40 -3.51 10.61
C LYS A 205 -16.00 -3.67 9.14
N LYS A 206 -15.03 -2.89 8.63
CA LYS A 206 -14.54 -3.02 7.26
C LYS A 206 -13.73 -4.30 7.05
N PHE A 207 -12.93 -4.72 8.03
CA PHE A 207 -12.04 -5.87 7.90
C PHE A 207 -12.51 -7.14 8.61
N GLU A 208 -13.46 -7.05 9.54
CA GLU A 208 -13.96 -8.22 10.30
C GLU A 208 -14.52 -9.33 9.39
N ALA A 209 -15.18 -8.92 8.30
CA ALA A 209 -15.77 -9.82 7.32
C ALA A 209 -14.75 -10.38 6.31
N VAL A 210 -13.55 -9.79 6.21
CA VAL A 210 -12.52 -10.20 5.25
C VAL A 210 -11.86 -11.48 5.73
N VAL A 211 -11.98 -12.53 4.93
CA VAL A 211 -11.44 -13.87 5.23
C VAL A 211 -10.81 -14.42 3.95
N TYR A 212 -9.53 -14.77 4.04
CA TYR A 212 -8.80 -15.36 2.92
C TYR A 212 -8.76 -16.88 3.05
N GLU A 213 -9.05 -17.61 1.97
CA GLU A 213 -9.04 -19.09 1.99
C GLU A 213 -7.65 -19.65 2.34
N ASP A 214 -6.59 -19.02 1.82
CA ASP A 214 -5.22 -19.29 2.22
C ASP A 214 -4.75 -18.23 3.23
N PRO A 215 -4.53 -18.57 4.50
CA PRO A 215 -4.01 -17.62 5.49
C PRO A 215 -2.59 -17.15 5.16
N PHE A 216 -1.82 -17.94 4.38
CA PHE A 216 -0.44 -17.60 4.05
C PHE A 216 -0.36 -16.34 3.17
N ILE A 217 -1.20 -16.23 2.13
CA ILE A 217 -1.22 -15.04 1.27
C ILE A 217 -1.66 -13.78 2.04
N ALA A 218 -2.39 -13.97 3.14
CA ALA A 218 -2.96 -12.91 3.97
C ALA A 218 -2.19 -12.61 5.26
N VAL A 219 -0.99 -13.19 5.45
CA VAL A 219 -0.18 -12.97 6.67
C VAL A 219 0.01 -11.49 6.94
N ASN A 220 0.37 -10.69 5.92
CA ASN A 220 0.59 -9.25 6.09
C ASN A 220 -0.67 -8.51 6.54
N PHE A 221 -1.83 -8.89 5.98
CA PHE A 221 -3.12 -8.34 6.37
C PHE A 221 -3.42 -8.62 7.84
N TYR A 222 -3.35 -9.89 8.25
CA TYR A 222 -3.62 -10.27 9.64
C TYR A 222 -2.61 -9.65 10.61
N THR A 223 -1.31 -9.64 10.27
CA THR A 223 -0.28 -8.98 11.08
C THR A 223 -0.57 -7.49 11.25
N SER A 224 -1.02 -6.77 10.21
CA SER A 224 -1.36 -5.34 10.33
C SER A 224 -2.51 -5.09 11.31
N ILE A 225 -3.53 -5.96 11.31
CA ILE A 225 -4.66 -5.90 12.26
C ILE A 225 -4.16 -6.17 13.67
N LEU A 226 -3.31 -7.17 13.86
CA LEU A 226 -2.72 -7.47 15.17
C LEU A 226 -1.85 -6.32 15.67
N LEU A 227 -1.12 -5.61 14.80
CA LEU A 227 -0.40 -4.40 15.17
C LEU A 227 -1.34 -3.26 15.60
N LEU A 228 -2.48 -3.10 14.92
CA LEU A 228 -3.52 -2.15 15.32
C LEU A 228 -4.10 -2.48 16.71
N ILE A 229 -4.48 -3.74 16.93
CA ILE A 229 -4.98 -4.25 18.22
C ILE A 229 -3.94 -4.02 19.33
N ASN A 230 -2.68 -4.37 19.08
CA ASN A 230 -1.59 -4.17 20.02
C ASN A 230 -1.39 -2.69 20.36
N ALA A 231 -1.43 -1.80 19.36
CA ALA A 231 -1.30 -0.36 19.58
C ALA A 231 -2.47 0.18 20.40
N GLN A 232 -3.69 -0.27 20.11
CA GLN A 232 -4.89 0.09 20.87
C GLN A 232 -4.81 -0.37 22.33
N ALA A 233 -4.32 -1.59 22.57
CA ALA A 233 -4.09 -2.15 23.90
C ALA A 233 -3.05 -1.32 24.69
N ILE A 234 -1.88 -1.04 24.09
CA ILE A 234 -0.80 -0.27 24.71
C ILE A 234 -1.25 1.15 25.09
N ASN A 235 -2.07 1.78 24.25
CA ASN A 235 -2.55 3.15 24.47
C ASN A 235 -3.87 3.21 25.26
N HIS A 236 -4.42 2.08 25.71
CA HIS A 236 -5.68 1.99 26.45
C HIS A 236 -6.88 2.66 25.74
N VAL A 237 -6.93 2.60 24.41
CA VAL A 237 -7.97 3.24 23.60
C VAL A 237 -9.13 2.27 23.35
N GLN A 238 -10.38 2.72 23.54
CA GLN A 238 -11.60 1.94 23.28
C GLN A 238 -11.52 0.48 23.78
N ILE A 239 -11.22 0.29 25.07
CA ILE A 239 -10.99 -1.05 25.66
C ILE A 239 -12.19 -2.00 25.45
N ASN A 240 -13.41 -1.48 25.38
CA ASN A 240 -14.60 -2.30 25.13
C ASN A 240 -14.57 -2.99 23.75
N LEU A 241 -14.00 -2.30 22.74
CA LEU A 241 -13.81 -2.85 21.40
C LEU A 241 -12.75 -3.97 21.41
N LEU A 242 -11.69 -3.82 22.23
CA LEU A 242 -10.70 -4.87 22.42
C LEU A 242 -11.32 -6.13 23.05
N SER A 243 -12.13 -5.96 24.10
CA SER A 243 -12.74 -7.08 24.82
C SER A 243 -13.89 -7.77 24.08
N SER A 244 -14.34 -7.21 22.95
CA SER A 244 -15.44 -7.77 22.16
C SER A 244 -14.93 -8.18 20.78
N ASP A 245 -14.79 -7.23 19.86
CA ASP A 245 -14.59 -7.51 18.44
C ASP A 245 -13.15 -7.95 18.14
N ALA A 246 -12.15 -7.39 18.82
CA ALA A 246 -10.76 -7.81 18.62
C ALA A 246 -10.52 -9.27 19.06
N LEU A 247 -11.05 -9.68 20.23
CA LEU A 247 -10.93 -11.07 20.70
C LEU A 247 -11.64 -12.05 19.78
N LYS A 248 -12.86 -11.73 19.31
CA LYS A 248 -13.58 -12.57 18.34
C LYS A 248 -12.79 -12.73 17.04
N PHE A 249 -12.21 -11.63 16.55
CA PHE A 249 -11.37 -11.65 15.35
C PHE A 249 -10.15 -12.55 15.56
N ILE A 250 -9.40 -12.39 16.65
CA ILE A 250 -8.23 -13.22 16.97
C ILE A 250 -8.61 -14.70 17.01
N GLN A 251 -9.70 -15.05 17.69
CA GLN A 251 -10.16 -16.44 17.78
C GLN A 251 -10.54 -17.00 16.41
N LYS A 252 -11.25 -16.23 15.59
CA LYS A 252 -11.62 -16.60 14.22
C LYS A 252 -10.39 -16.91 13.36
N ILE A 253 -9.38 -16.03 13.38
CA ILE A 253 -8.14 -16.24 12.60
C ILE A 253 -7.34 -17.43 13.13
N ARG A 254 -7.25 -17.61 14.46
CA ARG A 254 -6.58 -18.77 15.07
C ARG A 254 -7.19 -20.09 14.59
N ILE A 255 -8.51 -20.20 14.61
CA ILE A 255 -9.22 -21.39 14.13
C ILE A 255 -8.90 -21.62 12.65
N GLN A 256 -8.97 -20.57 11.85
CA GLN A 256 -8.69 -20.66 10.42
C GLN A 256 -7.25 -21.15 10.14
N VAL A 257 -6.25 -20.57 10.80
CA VAL A 257 -4.84 -20.96 10.60
C VAL A 257 -4.62 -22.41 11.02
N HIS A 258 -5.21 -22.84 12.14
CA HIS A 258 -5.15 -24.22 12.60
C HIS A 258 -5.78 -25.19 11.60
N ASP A 259 -7.01 -24.91 11.16
CA ASP A 259 -7.73 -25.74 10.18
C ASP A 259 -6.96 -25.86 8.88
N TRP A 260 -6.37 -24.76 8.40
CA TRP A 260 -5.54 -24.78 7.21
C TRP A 260 -4.28 -25.64 7.40
N MET A 261 -3.55 -25.49 8.51
CA MET A 261 -2.36 -26.30 8.81
C MET A 261 -2.70 -27.80 8.87
N ASP A 262 -3.82 -28.16 9.49
CA ASP A 262 -4.32 -29.54 9.57
C ASP A 262 -4.67 -30.10 8.18
N LEU A 263 -5.32 -29.30 7.33
CA LEU A 263 -5.63 -29.68 5.95
C LEU A 263 -4.35 -29.92 5.14
N GLN A 264 -3.34 -29.06 5.27
CA GLN A 264 -2.06 -29.27 4.59
C GLN A 264 -1.33 -30.51 5.10
N HIS A 265 -1.37 -30.78 6.41
CA HIS A 265 -0.77 -31.99 6.98
C HIS A 265 -1.45 -33.27 6.44
N LYS A 266 -2.79 -33.27 6.38
CA LYS A 266 -3.57 -34.39 5.80
C LYS A 266 -3.31 -34.58 4.31
N ARG A 267 -3.14 -33.50 3.53
CA ARG A 267 -2.77 -33.56 2.11
C ARG A 267 -1.40 -34.21 1.91
N LYS A 268 -0.41 -33.86 2.74
CA LYS A 268 0.94 -34.46 2.71
C LYS A 268 0.92 -35.96 3.03
N LEU A 269 0.16 -36.37 4.05
CA LEU A 269 0.02 -37.79 4.40
C LEU A 269 -0.63 -38.61 3.28
N LYS A 270 -1.60 -38.04 2.56
CA LYS A 270 -2.22 -38.71 1.40
C LYS A 270 -1.29 -38.78 0.18
N GLY A 271 -0.53 -37.71 -0.10
CA GLY A 271 0.41 -37.67 -1.23
C GLY A 271 1.61 -38.61 -1.07
N ASN A 272 2.10 -38.81 0.15
CA ASN A 272 3.18 -39.75 0.44
C ASN A 272 2.74 -41.23 0.31
N ASN A 273 1.45 -41.52 0.44
CA ASN A 273 0.92 -42.87 0.26
C ASN A 273 0.69 -43.24 -1.23
N SER A 274 0.68 -42.26 -2.14
CA SER A 274 0.52 -42.47 -3.59
C SER A 274 1.83 -42.51 -4.39
N LYS A 275 2.94 -42.02 -3.82
CA LYS A 275 4.28 -42.14 -4.44
C LYS A 275 4.90 -43.51 -4.07
N GLY A 276 4.29 -44.58 -4.55
CA GLY A 276 4.83 -45.93 -4.44
C GLY A 276 5.97 -46.18 -5.44
N PHE A 277 7.19 -46.27 -4.91
CA PHE A 277 8.34 -47.08 -5.34
C PHE A 277 8.88 -47.10 -6.80
N ASP A 278 8.21 -46.57 -7.83
CA ASP A 278 8.65 -46.77 -9.23
C ASP A 278 9.36 -45.57 -9.92
N ASP A 279 9.28 -44.33 -9.38
CA ASP A 279 9.85 -43.15 -10.06
C ASP A 279 11.31 -42.80 -9.67
N LEU A 280 11.93 -43.56 -8.77
CA LEU A 280 13.25 -43.24 -8.20
C LEU A 280 14.44 -43.47 -9.14
N LYS A 281 14.25 -43.91 -10.39
CA LYS A 281 15.36 -44.27 -11.29
C LYS A 281 15.71 -43.28 -12.39
N ASN A 282 14.85 -42.31 -12.73
CA ASN A 282 15.12 -41.36 -13.84
C ASN A 282 14.79 -39.89 -13.50
N GLY A 283 15.05 -39.46 -12.26
CA GLY A 283 14.75 -38.08 -11.83
C GLY A 283 15.48 -37.05 -12.67
N ASN A 284 14.74 -36.28 -13.46
CA ASN A 284 15.28 -35.22 -14.30
C ASN A 284 15.83 -34.11 -13.37
N MET A 285 17.00 -33.52 -13.68
CA MET A 285 17.63 -32.51 -12.80
C MET A 285 16.71 -31.31 -12.52
N VAL A 286 15.78 -31.03 -13.44
CA VAL A 286 14.72 -30.02 -13.31
C VAL A 286 13.72 -30.40 -12.20
N GLU A 287 13.29 -31.65 -12.11
CA GLU A 287 12.34 -32.12 -11.07
C GLU A 287 12.97 -32.05 -9.67
N ILE A 288 14.26 -32.38 -9.54
CA ILE A 288 14.98 -32.27 -8.26
C ILE A 288 15.10 -30.80 -7.82
N LEU A 289 15.32 -29.88 -8.76
CA LEU A 289 15.39 -28.44 -8.47
C LEU A 289 14.01 -27.88 -8.11
N GLU A 290 12.96 -28.29 -8.82
CA GLU A 290 11.58 -27.92 -8.49
C GLU A 290 11.14 -28.46 -7.13
N GLU A 291 11.47 -29.70 -6.79
CA GLU A 291 11.11 -30.29 -5.49
C GLU A 291 11.85 -29.59 -4.35
N LYS A 292 13.15 -29.26 -4.53
CA LYS A 292 13.90 -28.42 -3.57
C LYS A 292 13.32 -27.01 -3.43
N GLN A 293 12.85 -26.39 -4.51
CA GLN A 293 12.20 -25.07 -4.47
C GLN A 293 10.86 -25.14 -3.73
N ARG A 294 10.05 -26.18 -3.97
CA ARG A 294 8.81 -26.43 -3.24
C ARG A 294 9.06 -26.62 -1.75
N GLU A 295 10.01 -27.47 -1.36
CA GLU A 295 10.37 -27.66 0.05
C GLU A 295 10.83 -26.37 0.73
N LYS A 296 11.61 -25.54 0.03
CA LYS A 296 12.06 -24.23 0.56
C LYS A 296 10.88 -23.27 0.74
N CYS A 297 9.96 -23.23 -0.23
CA CYS A 297 8.74 -22.43 -0.15
C CYS A 297 7.86 -22.89 1.01
N GLU A 298 7.63 -24.20 1.15
CA GLU A 298 6.83 -24.75 2.25
C GLU A 298 7.42 -24.45 3.64
N LYS A 299 8.75 -24.54 3.80
CA LYS A 299 9.43 -24.17 5.05
C LYS A 299 9.22 -22.70 5.38
N HIS A 300 9.32 -21.83 4.38
CA HIS A 300 9.08 -20.40 4.54
C HIS A 300 7.62 -20.14 4.93
N ASN A 301 6.67 -20.77 4.25
CA ASN A 301 5.24 -20.59 4.52
C ASN A 301 4.87 -21.04 5.94
N LYS A 302 5.43 -22.18 6.37
CA LYS A 302 5.25 -22.67 7.73
C LYS A 302 5.79 -21.67 8.77
N ALA A 303 6.99 -21.15 8.57
CA ALA A 303 7.59 -20.17 9.50
C ALA A 303 6.75 -18.89 9.61
N SER A 304 6.20 -18.39 8.49
CA SER A 304 5.33 -17.21 8.47
C SER A 304 4.03 -17.45 9.25
N LEU A 305 3.43 -18.63 9.12
CA LEU A 305 2.21 -18.98 9.86
C LEU A 305 2.47 -19.22 11.35
N GLU A 306 3.60 -19.83 11.70
CA GLU A 306 4.02 -19.97 13.10
C GLU A 306 4.23 -18.60 13.76
N MET A 307 4.82 -17.65 13.04
CA MET A 307 4.95 -16.26 13.50
C MET A 307 3.57 -15.61 13.69
N LEU A 308 2.63 -15.82 12.76
CA LEU A 308 1.27 -15.31 12.90
C LEU A 308 0.56 -15.89 14.14
N CYS A 309 0.68 -17.20 14.39
CA CYS A 309 0.16 -17.82 15.62
C CYS A 309 0.74 -17.18 16.89
N PHE A 310 2.06 -16.96 16.92
CA PHE A 310 2.70 -16.26 18.04
C PHE A 310 2.14 -14.84 18.23
N GLN A 311 1.93 -14.09 17.15
CA GLN A 311 1.36 -12.75 17.22
C GLN A 311 -0.10 -12.74 17.72
N LEU A 312 -0.89 -13.76 17.36
CA LEU A 312 -2.27 -13.94 17.85
C LEU A 312 -2.28 -14.16 19.37
N ASP A 313 -1.41 -15.04 19.86
CA ASP A 313 -1.28 -15.36 21.28
C ASP A 313 -0.85 -14.14 22.11
N GLU A 314 0.15 -13.40 21.62
CA GLU A 314 0.61 -12.17 22.27
C GLU A 314 -0.45 -11.07 22.29
N ALA A 315 -1.23 -10.91 21.21
CA ALA A 315 -2.32 -9.95 21.15
C ALA A 315 -3.44 -10.31 22.14
N GLU A 316 -3.88 -11.58 22.18
CA GLU A 316 -4.89 -12.04 23.12
C GLU A 316 -4.44 -11.85 24.57
N LYS A 317 -3.21 -12.25 24.89
CA LYS A 317 -2.64 -12.10 26.23
C LYS A 317 -2.68 -10.64 26.70
N LYS A 318 -2.26 -9.69 25.85
CA LYS A 318 -2.31 -8.26 26.20
C LYS A 318 -3.72 -7.75 26.44
N ILE A 319 -4.68 -8.19 25.63
CA ILE A 319 -6.09 -7.83 25.85
C ILE A 319 -6.56 -8.37 27.20
N MET A 320 -6.27 -9.63 27.51
CA MET A 320 -6.65 -10.25 28.78
C MET A 320 -6.00 -9.57 29.99
N GLU A 321 -4.73 -9.18 29.90
CA GLU A 321 -4.06 -8.43 30.96
C GLU A 321 -4.72 -7.07 31.24
N ILE A 322 -5.25 -6.41 30.22
CA ILE A 322 -5.98 -5.13 30.37
C ILE A 322 -7.36 -5.37 30.99
N ILE A 323 -8.07 -6.41 30.56
CA ILE A 323 -9.39 -6.77 31.09
C ILE A 323 -9.30 -7.13 32.57
N LEU A 324 -8.31 -7.94 32.96
CA LEU A 324 -8.13 -8.41 34.34
C LEU A 324 -7.67 -7.32 35.32
N LYS A 325 -7.15 -6.19 34.82
CA LYS A 325 -6.73 -5.04 35.64
C LYS A 325 -7.86 -4.02 35.90
N LYS A 326 -9.02 -4.21 35.30
CA LYS A 326 -10.22 -3.38 35.51
C LYS A 326 -11.13 -3.98 36.57
#